data_AF-A0A2V7D6L1-F1
#
_entry.id   AF-A0A2V7D6L1-F1
#
_cell.length_a   1.000
_cell.length_b   1.000
_cell.length_c   1.000
_cell.angle_alpha   90.00
_cell.angle_beta   90.00
_cell.angle_gamma   90.00
#
_symmetry.space_group_name_H-M   'P 1'
#
loop_
_entity.id
_entity.type
_entity.pdbx_description
1 polymer ?
#
loop_
_entity_poly.entity_id
_entity_poly.type
_entity_poly.pdbx_seq_one_letter_code
_entity_poly.pdbx_strand_id
1 'polypeptide(L)'
;MTWGLHDSVEIEKTGRPAVTVVTEAFQTAADARAAVLGLPEHPRVIVEHPLASRTPSEIEKVAVAAAARIAAGLSGVVAPSAGSVQHVASTRPAPARAQRRQLAGDFAEANEALEALAWTDGLPVVPPTEALVEAMLRGATCAPDEVLGRMEPLQGTVTVEKVAANAVMAGCRPEYFPVVLASVRAVLQPDFHVGSTACTTGGAAPIVIVNGPIAGRLGISGGTACFGGNIKANATIGRALRLVMRNLGGAKPDG
;
A
#
# COMPACT_ATOMS: atom_id res chain seq x y z
N MET A 1 2.30 -14.42 1.32
CA MET A 1 2.80 -15.25 0.21
C MET A 1 4.19 -15.85 0.44
N THR A 2 5.09 -15.17 1.14
CA THR A 2 6.48 -15.61 1.34
C THR A 2 6.66 -16.90 2.15
N TRP A 3 5.74 -17.22 3.06
CA TRP A 3 5.79 -18.47 3.85
C TRP A 3 5.35 -19.70 3.06
N GLY A 4 4.23 -19.63 2.35
CA GLY A 4 3.76 -20.77 1.55
C GLY A 4 4.74 -21.20 0.45
N LEU A 5 5.43 -20.23 -0.18
CA LEU A 5 6.52 -20.52 -1.12
C LEU A 5 7.75 -21.11 -0.41
N HIS A 6 8.14 -20.55 0.74
CA HIS A 6 9.25 -21.06 1.53
C HIS A 6 9.03 -22.54 1.88
N ASP A 7 7.85 -22.88 2.41
CA ASP A 7 7.57 -24.25 2.85
C ASP A 7 7.52 -25.22 1.67
N SER A 8 6.95 -24.82 0.53
CA SER A 8 6.99 -25.66 -0.67
C SER A 8 8.41 -25.90 -1.18
N VAL A 9 9.29 -24.89 -1.10
CA VAL A 9 10.70 -25.01 -1.49
C VAL A 9 11.46 -25.92 -0.52
N GLU A 10 11.21 -25.82 0.79
CA GLU A 10 11.81 -26.72 1.78
C GLU A 10 11.31 -28.16 1.61
N ILE A 11 10.04 -28.36 1.25
CA ILE A 11 9.52 -29.69 0.90
C ILE A 11 10.25 -30.26 -0.32
N GLU A 12 10.49 -29.47 -1.37
CA GLU A 12 11.25 -29.92 -2.53
C GLU A 12 12.68 -30.33 -2.18
N LYS A 13 13.35 -29.59 -1.28
CA LYS A 13 14.69 -29.94 -0.79
C LYS A 13 14.74 -31.31 -0.11
N THR A 14 13.62 -31.83 0.37
CA THR A 14 13.51 -33.20 0.92
C THR A 14 13.26 -34.28 -0.14
N GLY A 15 13.23 -33.93 -1.43
CA GLY A 15 12.95 -34.84 -2.54
C GLY A 15 11.46 -35.12 -2.76
N ARG A 16 10.58 -34.32 -2.16
CA ARG A 16 9.12 -34.44 -2.32
C ARG A 16 8.62 -33.35 -3.26
N PRO A 17 7.90 -33.68 -4.34
CA PRO A 17 7.36 -32.67 -5.25
C PRO A 17 6.43 -31.69 -4.52
N ALA A 18 6.56 -30.40 -4.81
CA ALA A 18 5.68 -29.36 -4.30
C ALA A 18 5.41 -28.31 -5.38
N VAL A 19 4.23 -27.68 -5.33
CA VAL A 19 3.88 -26.60 -6.24
C VAL A 19 3.30 -25.43 -5.44
N THR A 20 3.71 -24.21 -5.75
CA THR A 20 3.12 -23.02 -5.11
C THR A 20 2.05 -22.42 -6.01
N VAL A 21 0.85 -22.25 -5.49
CA VAL A 21 -0.19 -21.45 -6.17
C VAL A 21 0.02 -19.99 -5.82
N VAL A 22 0.19 -19.14 -6.85
CA VAL A 22 0.53 -17.73 -6.71
C VAL A 22 -0.44 -16.92 -7.55
N THR A 23 -1.02 -15.83 -7.01
CA THR A 23 -1.81 -14.93 -7.86
C THR A 23 -0.87 -14.03 -8.68
N GLU A 24 -1.25 -13.68 -9.90
CA GLU A 24 -0.48 -12.83 -10.83
C GLU A 24 0.23 -11.64 -10.18
N ALA A 25 -0.45 -10.92 -9.27
CA ALA A 25 0.09 -9.74 -8.58
C ALA A 25 1.41 -9.96 -7.79
N PHE A 26 1.79 -11.21 -7.54
CA PHE A 26 2.98 -11.52 -6.74
C PHE A 26 3.93 -12.50 -7.42
N GLN A 27 3.79 -12.70 -8.73
CA GLN A 27 4.69 -13.58 -9.49
C GLN A 27 6.16 -13.15 -9.33
N THR A 28 6.46 -11.86 -9.52
CA THR A 28 7.83 -11.32 -9.35
C THR A 28 8.39 -11.58 -7.96
N ALA A 29 7.56 -11.41 -6.92
CA ALA A 29 7.98 -11.65 -5.54
C ALA A 29 8.22 -13.14 -5.27
N ALA A 30 7.42 -14.02 -5.87
CA ALA A 30 7.61 -15.46 -5.80
C ALA A 30 8.90 -15.89 -6.53
N ASP A 31 9.17 -15.37 -7.72
CA ASP A 31 10.39 -15.67 -8.48
C ASP A 31 11.64 -15.25 -7.72
N ALA A 32 11.67 -14.02 -7.20
CA ALA A 32 12.79 -13.51 -6.40
C ALA A 32 13.02 -14.35 -5.14
N ARG A 33 11.94 -14.76 -4.46
CA ARG A 33 12.04 -15.56 -3.24
C ARG A 33 12.51 -16.99 -3.52
N ALA A 34 12.05 -17.62 -4.59
CA ALA A 34 12.50 -18.95 -5.00
C ALA A 34 14.01 -18.96 -5.32
N ALA A 35 14.50 -17.92 -6.00
CA ALA A 35 15.92 -17.75 -6.26
C ALA A 35 16.75 -17.60 -4.96
N VAL A 36 16.30 -16.77 -4.01
CA VAL A 36 16.97 -16.61 -2.70
C VAL A 36 17.02 -17.92 -1.91
N LEU A 37 16.02 -18.78 -2.05
CA LEU A 37 15.97 -20.07 -1.35
C LEU A 37 16.75 -21.20 -2.05
N GLY A 38 17.35 -20.92 -3.22
CA GLY A 38 18.20 -21.86 -3.95
C GLY A 38 17.45 -22.77 -4.92
N LEU A 39 16.16 -22.53 -5.19
CA LEU A 39 15.35 -23.29 -6.16
C LEU A 39 14.59 -22.33 -7.10
N PRO A 40 15.26 -21.60 -8.01
CA PRO A 40 14.61 -20.64 -8.91
C PRO A 40 13.53 -21.30 -9.80
N GLU A 41 13.75 -22.57 -10.17
CA GLU A 41 12.85 -23.38 -11.00
C GLU A 41 11.73 -24.07 -10.20
N HIS A 42 11.58 -23.75 -8.91
CA HIS A 42 10.50 -24.29 -8.07
C HIS A 42 9.13 -24.16 -8.76
N PRO A 43 8.35 -25.24 -8.96
CA PRO A 43 7.10 -25.21 -9.70
C PRO A 43 6.07 -24.23 -9.12
N ARG A 44 5.54 -23.35 -9.98
CA ARG A 44 4.55 -22.32 -9.62
C ARG A 44 3.34 -22.41 -10.55
N VAL A 45 2.14 -22.31 -9.99
CA VAL A 45 0.89 -22.18 -10.75
C VAL A 45 0.35 -20.77 -10.55
N ILE A 46 0.37 -19.98 -11.61
CA ILE A 46 -0.14 -18.62 -11.59
C ILE A 46 -1.66 -18.62 -11.80
N VAL A 47 -2.38 -17.96 -10.91
CA VAL A 47 -3.83 -17.79 -10.97
C VAL A 47 -4.22 -16.31 -10.99
N GLU A 48 -5.40 -16.02 -11.50
CA GLU A 48 -5.89 -14.65 -11.71
C GLU A 48 -6.03 -13.88 -10.37
N HIS A 49 -5.68 -12.60 -10.38
CA HIS A 49 -5.81 -11.68 -9.23
C HIS A 49 -6.94 -10.66 -9.48
N PRO A 50 -7.59 -10.08 -8.45
CA PRO A 50 -7.59 -10.45 -7.03
C PRO A 50 -8.51 -11.63 -6.74
N LEU A 51 -8.17 -12.44 -5.74
CA LEU A 51 -9.06 -13.50 -5.23
C LEU A 51 -10.01 -12.97 -4.13
N ALA A 52 -9.59 -11.95 -3.37
CA ALA A 52 -10.32 -11.48 -2.19
C ALA A 52 -11.69 -10.86 -2.49
N SER A 53 -11.88 -10.30 -3.69
CA SER A 53 -13.14 -9.68 -4.10
C SER A 53 -14.04 -10.60 -4.93
N ARG A 54 -13.69 -11.89 -5.08
CA ARG A 54 -14.45 -12.86 -5.87
C ARG A 54 -15.49 -13.57 -5.01
N THR A 55 -16.59 -13.95 -5.63
CA THR A 55 -17.60 -14.83 -5.04
C THR A 55 -17.08 -16.27 -4.91
N PRO A 56 -17.68 -17.11 -4.04
CA PRO A 56 -17.28 -18.52 -3.93
C PRO A 56 -17.31 -19.29 -5.25
N SER A 57 -18.31 -19.05 -6.12
CA SER A 57 -18.41 -19.71 -7.43
C SER A 57 -17.32 -19.25 -8.41
N GLU A 58 -16.90 -17.98 -8.34
CA GLU A 58 -15.78 -17.48 -9.14
C GLU A 58 -14.44 -18.05 -8.66
N ILE A 59 -14.27 -18.23 -7.34
CA ILE A 59 -13.10 -18.90 -6.76
C ILE A 59 -13.05 -20.37 -7.20
N GLU A 60 -14.19 -21.07 -7.21
CA GLU A 60 -14.28 -22.45 -7.68
C GLU A 60 -13.85 -22.58 -9.15
N LYS A 61 -14.30 -21.66 -10.03
CA LYS A 61 -13.86 -21.62 -11.43
C LYS A 61 -12.35 -21.46 -11.57
N VAL A 62 -11.75 -20.56 -10.77
CA VAL A 62 -10.29 -20.36 -10.76
C VAL A 62 -9.57 -21.63 -10.29
N ALA A 63 -10.07 -22.29 -9.24
CA ALA A 63 -9.50 -23.52 -8.71
C ALA A 63 -9.56 -24.67 -9.74
N VAL A 64 -10.70 -24.89 -10.37
CA VAL A 64 -10.88 -25.90 -11.42
C VAL A 64 -9.95 -25.64 -12.60
N ALA A 65 -9.82 -24.38 -13.04
CA ALA A 65 -8.91 -24.01 -14.12
C ALA A 65 -7.42 -24.19 -13.76
N ALA A 66 -7.06 -24.15 -12.47
CA ALA A 66 -5.70 -24.37 -11.99
C ALA A 66 -5.38 -25.85 -11.75
N ALA A 67 -6.38 -26.70 -11.51
CA ALA A 67 -6.21 -28.08 -11.03
C ALA A 67 -5.28 -28.93 -11.92
N ALA A 68 -5.46 -28.88 -13.24
CA ALA A 68 -4.62 -29.65 -14.17
C ALA A 68 -3.14 -29.22 -14.12
N ARG A 69 -2.88 -27.91 -13.98
CA ARG A 69 -1.52 -27.35 -13.88
C ARG A 69 -0.88 -27.69 -12.53
N ILE A 70 -1.66 -27.69 -11.45
CA ILE A 70 -1.22 -28.13 -10.13
C ILE A 70 -0.83 -29.61 -10.17
N ALA A 71 -1.68 -30.47 -10.74
CA ALA A 71 -1.40 -31.90 -10.87
C ALA A 71 -0.14 -32.18 -11.71
N ALA A 72 0.05 -31.45 -12.82
CA ALA A 72 1.25 -31.56 -13.64
C ALA A 72 2.52 -31.16 -12.87
N GLY A 73 2.49 -30.03 -12.15
CA GLY A 73 3.62 -29.56 -11.33
C GLY A 73 4.01 -30.56 -10.23
N LEU A 74 3.04 -31.22 -9.60
CA LEU A 74 3.28 -32.24 -8.58
C LEU A 74 3.80 -33.58 -9.15
N SER A 75 3.60 -33.83 -10.44
CA SER A 75 3.99 -35.09 -11.10
C SER A 75 5.37 -35.04 -11.75
N GLY A 76 6.09 -33.91 -11.69
CA GLY A 76 7.40 -33.74 -12.33
C GLY A 76 7.36 -33.64 -13.86
N VAL A 77 6.17 -33.51 -14.45
CA VAL A 77 6.00 -33.29 -15.90
C VAL A 77 5.95 -31.79 -16.14
N VAL A 78 7.00 -31.25 -16.76
CA VAL A 78 7.07 -29.83 -17.13
C VAL A 78 6.00 -29.54 -18.19
N ALA A 79 4.89 -28.93 -17.76
CA ALA A 79 3.91 -28.37 -18.68
C ALA A 79 4.46 -27.08 -19.30
N PRO A 80 4.20 -26.80 -20.59
CA PRO A 80 4.73 -25.61 -21.25
C PRO A 80 4.28 -24.33 -20.55
N SER A 81 5.22 -23.42 -20.31
CA SER A 81 4.97 -22.11 -19.74
C SER A 81 4.07 -21.30 -20.69
N ALA A 82 2.84 -21.02 -20.27
CA ALA A 82 2.00 -20.05 -20.97
C ALA A 82 2.66 -18.66 -20.84
N GLY A 83 2.84 -18.00 -21.98
CA GLY A 83 3.56 -16.73 -22.09
C GLY A 83 3.00 -15.64 -21.19
N SER A 84 3.87 -14.66 -20.91
CA SER A 84 3.57 -13.45 -20.15
C SER A 84 2.32 -12.74 -20.69
N VAL A 85 1.22 -12.79 -19.94
CA VAL A 85 0.05 -11.95 -20.21
C VAL A 85 0.30 -10.60 -19.54
N GLN A 86 0.45 -9.56 -20.34
CA GLN A 86 0.56 -8.19 -19.86
C GLN A 86 -0.76 -7.77 -19.20
N HIS A 87 -0.67 -7.29 -17.96
CA HIS A 87 -1.81 -6.85 -17.17
C HIS A 87 -2.36 -5.54 -17.75
N VAL A 88 -3.59 -5.56 -18.26
CA VAL A 88 -4.30 -4.34 -18.66
C VAL A 88 -4.93 -3.75 -17.41
N ALA A 89 -4.25 -2.77 -16.81
CA ALA A 89 -4.79 -1.97 -15.72
C ALA A 89 -6.13 -1.35 -16.12
N SER A 90 -7.12 -1.37 -15.21
CA SER A 90 -8.34 -0.59 -15.36
C SER A 90 -7.99 0.87 -15.69
N THR A 91 -8.37 1.29 -16.90
CA THR A 91 -7.93 2.54 -17.54
C THR A 91 -8.76 3.76 -17.16
N ARG A 92 -9.66 3.67 -16.16
CA ARG A 92 -10.43 4.86 -15.78
C ARG A 92 -9.47 5.88 -15.16
N PRO A 93 -9.28 7.07 -15.77
CA PRO A 93 -8.47 8.11 -15.15
C PRO A 93 -9.14 8.48 -13.83
N ALA A 94 -8.46 8.23 -12.71
CA ALA A 94 -8.97 8.72 -11.45
C ALA A 94 -8.90 10.25 -11.49
N PRO A 95 -9.90 10.96 -10.94
CA PRO A 95 -9.91 12.42 -10.98
C PRO A 95 -8.65 12.97 -10.30
N ALA A 96 -8.03 13.98 -10.93
CA ALA A 96 -6.84 14.66 -10.39
C ALA A 96 -7.15 15.33 -9.04
N ARG A 97 -8.40 15.74 -8.84
CA ARG A 97 -8.88 16.42 -7.63
C ARG A 97 -9.56 15.47 -6.64
N ALA A 98 -9.50 15.83 -5.36
CA ALA A 98 -10.22 15.13 -4.30
C ALA A 98 -11.75 15.34 -4.41
N GLN A 99 -12.55 14.35 -4.03
CA GLN A 99 -14.01 14.50 -3.96
C GLN A 99 -14.38 15.40 -2.78
N ARG A 100 -15.28 16.37 -2.99
CA ARG A 100 -15.88 17.17 -1.92
C ARG A 100 -17.12 16.47 -1.40
N ARG A 101 -17.30 16.46 -0.08
CA ARG A 101 -18.53 16.01 0.59
C ARG A 101 -18.92 17.03 1.66
N GLN A 102 -20.17 17.46 1.63
CA GLN A 102 -20.73 18.26 2.70
C GLN A 102 -21.11 17.32 3.84
N LEU A 103 -20.56 17.56 5.03
CA LEU A 103 -20.96 16.91 6.27
C LEU A 103 -21.72 17.94 7.10
N ALA A 104 -22.79 17.49 7.75
CA ALA A 104 -23.51 18.29 8.74
C ALA A 104 -22.95 17.99 10.13
N GLY A 105 -23.15 18.92 11.05
CA GLY A 105 -22.81 18.71 12.46
C GLY A 105 -21.54 19.39 12.92
N ASP A 106 -21.18 19.12 14.17
CA ASP A 106 -19.99 19.64 14.83
C ASP A 106 -18.73 18.80 14.55
N PHE A 107 -17.65 19.08 15.28
CA PHE A 107 -16.37 18.37 15.10
C PHE A 107 -16.45 16.87 15.43
N ALA A 108 -17.24 16.49 16.44
CA ALA A 108 -17.38 15.10 16.85
C ALA A 108 -18.19 14.33 15.79
N GLU A 109 -19.32 14.88 15.38
CA GLU A 109 -20.17 14.31 14.32
C GLU A 109 -19.42 14.20 12.99
N ALA A 110 -18.58 15.18 12.65
CA ALA A 110 -17.71 15.11 11.48
C ALA A 110 -16.68 13.98 11.58
N ASN A 111 -16.10 13.73 12.77
CA ASN A 111 -15.17 12.63 12.97
C ASN A 111 -15.86 11.27 12.84
N GLU A 112 -17.04 11.09 13.44
CA GLU A 112 -17.85 9.88 13.31
C GLU A 112 -18.20 9.62 11.83
N ALA A 113 -18.59 10.64 11.08
CA ALA A 113 -18.87 10.51 9.66
C ALA A 113 -17.63 10.12 8.83
N LEU A 114 -16.46 10.70 9.13
CA LEU A 114 -15.20 10.37 8.45
C LEU A 114 -14.71 8.95 8.78
N GLU A 115 -14.94 8.50 10.01
CA GLU A 115 -14.68 7.13 10.44
C GLU A 115 -15.62 6.14 9.73
N ALA A 116 -16.92 6.43 9.67
CA ALA A 116 -17.91 5.62 8.96
C ALA A 116 -17.63 5.52 7.45
N LEU A 117 -17.04 6.55 6.84
CA LEU A 117 -16.54 6.52 5.46
C LEU A 117 -15.22 5.74 5.31
N ALA A 118 -14.69 5.22 6.41
CA ALA A 118 -13.39 4.59 6.52
C ALA A 118 -12.31 5.50 5.92
N TRP A 119 -12.25 6.77 6.31
CA TRP A 119 -11.17 7.71 5.94
C TRP A 119 -10.14 7.90 7.07
N THR A 120 -10.53 7.66 8.31
CA THR A 120 -9.62 7.75 9.47
C THR A 120 -8.87 6.44 9.69
N ASP A 121 -7.85 6.47 10.52
CA ASP A 121 -7.10 5.32 11.02
C ASP A 121 -7.65 4.79 12.37
N GLY A 122 -8.93 5.04 12.66
CA GLY A 122 -9.57 4.74 13.94
C GLY A 122 -9.29 5.76 15.05
N LEU A 123 -8.46 6.77 14.78
CA LEU A 123 -8.23 7.90 15.67
C LEU A 123 -8.96 9.14 15.14
N PRO A 124 -9.34 10.10 16.02
CA PRO A 124 -9.82 11.40 15.58
C PRO A 124 -8.85 12.08 14.63
N VAL A 125 -9.39 12.74 13.62
CA VAL A 125 -8.68 13.51 12.60
C VAL A 125 -9.11 14.98 12.67
N VAL A 126 -8.30 15.84 12.06
CA VAL A 126 -8.77 17.18 11.70
C VAL A 126 -9.54 17.06 10.38
N PRO A 127 -10.85 17.36 10.30
CA PRO A 127 -11.59 17.28 9.06
C PRO A 127 -10.91 18.12 7.96
N PRO A 128 -10.62 17.54 6.77
CA PRO A 128 -9.87 18.22 5.72
C PRO A 128 -10.75 19.20 4.95
N THR A 129 -11.17 20.28 5.61
CA THR A 129 -11.95 21.35 4.96
C THR A 129 -11.13 22.03 3.87
N GLU A 130 -11.81 22.62 2.87
CA GLU A 130 -11.12 23.27 1.74
C GLU A 130 -10.13 24.33 2.21
N ALA A 131 -10.52 25.17 3.18
CA ALA A 131 -9.65 26.19 3.74
C ALA A 131 -8.38 25.61 4.41
N LEU A 132 -8.49 24.47 5.11
CA LEU A 132 -7.34 23.81 5.73
C LEU A 132 -6.44 23.13 4.69
N VAL A 133 -7.03 22.54 3.65
CA VAL A 133 -6.28 21.94 2.53
C VAL A 133 -5.53 23.02 1.75
N GLU A 134 -6.18 24.14 1.45
CA GLU A 134 -5.53 25.30 0.82
C GLU A 134 -4.40 25.85 1.69
N ALA A 135 -4.58 25.92 3.00
CA ALA A 135 -3.52 26.32 3.93
C ALA A 135 -2.34 25.36 3.94
N MET A 136 -2.61 24.05 3.88
CA MET A 136 -1.59 23.02 3.78
C MET A 136 -0.80 23.13 2.46
N LEU A 137 -1.49 23.36 1.34
CA LEU A 137 -0.89 23.49 0.02
C LEU A 137 0.10 24.66 -0.08
N ARG A 138 -0.12 25.76 0.67
CA ARG A 138 0.84 26.87 0.76
C ARG A 138 2.19 26.48 1.37
N GLY A 139 2.27 25.32 2.04
CA GLY A 139 3.51 24.76 2.57
C GLY A 139 4.45 24.16 1.51
N ALA A 140 4.01 24.03 0.26
CA ALA A 140 4.82 23.48 -0.84
C ALA A 140 4.70 24.33 -2.11
N THR A 141 5.63 24.13 -3.06
CA THR A 141 5.69 24.86 -4.34
C THR A 141 5.06 24.11 -5.51
N CYS A 142 4.61 22.87 -5.29
CA CYS A 142 4.02 22.01 -6.32
C CYS A 142 2.56 22.37 -6.61
N ALA A 143 2.12 22.13 -7.84
CA ALA A 143 0.73 22.36 -8.24
C ALA A 143 -0.22 21.38 -7.52
N PRO A 144 -1.41 21.81 -7.05
CA PRO A 144 -2.32 20.93 -6.32
C PRO A 144 -2.77 19.67 -7.09
N ASP A 145 -2.86 19.77 -8.41
CA ASP A 145 -3.26 18.68 -9.31
C ASP A 145 -2.09 17.86 -9.85
N GLU A 146 -0.84 18.19 -9.48
CA GLU A 146 0.34 17.40 -9.84
C GLU A 146 0.18 15.95 -9.35
N VAL A 147 0.33 14.99 -10.27
CA VAL A 147 0.29 13.57 -9.98
C VAL A 147 1.68 13.09 -9.57
N LEU A 148 1.79 12.58 -8.34
CA LEU A 148 3.03 12.03 -7.79
C LEU A 148 3.26 10.58 -8.22
N GLY A 149 2.19 9.85 -8.53
CA GLY A 149 2.24 8.45 -8.94
C GLY A 149 0.91 7.71 -8.68
N ARG A 150 0.98 6.37 -8.75
CA ARG A 150 -0.12 5.47 -8.36
C ARG A 150 0.30 4.64 -7.16
N MET A 151 -0.57 4.54 -6.17
CA MET A 151 -0.29 3.79 -4.95
C MET A 151 -0.98 2.43 -4.97
N GLU A 152 -0.18 1.38 -4.83
CA GLU A 152 -0.65 0.01 -4.62
C GLU A 152 -1.28 -0.16 -3.22
N PRO A 153 -2.15 -1.16 -3.00
CA PRO A 153 -2.63 -2.19 -3.94
C PRO A 153 -3.68 -1.72 -4.96
N LEU A 154 -4.54 -0.75 -4.62
CA LEU A 154 -5.69 -0.39 -5.47
C LEU A 154 -5.35 0.56 -6.62
N GLN A 155 -4.06 0.84 -6.85
CA GLN A 155 -3.56 1.70 -7.92
C GLN A 155 -4.17 3.11 -7.90
N GLY A 156 -4.48 3.64 -6.72
CA GLY A 156 -5.12 4.93 -6.57
C GLY A 156 -4.18 6.06 -6.97
N THR A 157 -4.70 7.05 -7.70
CA THR A 157 -3.92 8.20 -8.17
C THR A 157 -3.60 9.16 -7.04
N VAL A 158 -2.31 9.34 -6.79
CA VAL A 158 -1.76 10.21 -5.75
C VAL A 158 -1.49 11.58 -6.34
N THR A 159 -2.25 12.59 -5.89
CA THR A 159 -2.00 13.99 -6.24
C THR A 159 -1.63 14.81 -5.02
N VAL A 160 -0.99 15.95 -5.23
CA VAL A 160 -0.58 16.86 -4.14
C VAL A 160 -1.77 17.28 -3.27
N GLU A 161 -2.92 17.63 -3.86
CA GLU A 161 -4.15 17.98 -3.12
C GLU A 161 -4.62 16.83 -2.22
N LYS A 162 -4.58 15.58 -2.72
CA LYS A 162 -4.97 14.40 -1.93
C LYS A 162 -3.99 14.13 -0.79
N VAL A 163 -2.69 14.34 -1.01
CA VAL A 163 -1.68 14.23 0.06
C VAL A 163 -1.90 15.34 1.10
N ALA A 164 -2.22 16.56 0.68
CA ALA A 164 -2.55 17.67 1.58
C ALA A 164 -3.76 17.37 2.46
N ALA A 165 -4.85 16.82 1.89
CA ALA A 165 -6.02 16.41 2.66
C ALA A 165 -5.67 15.37 3.75
N ASN A 166 -4.86 14.37 3.43
CA ASN A 166 -4.41 13.37 4.41
C ASN A 166 -3.45 13.97 5.46
N ALA A 167 -2.61 14.93 5.08
CA ALA A 167 -1.74 15.65 6.01
C ALA A 167 -2.55 16.52 6.99
N VAL A 168 -3.62 17.18 6.51
CA VAL A 168 -4.55 17.90 7.39
C VAL A 168 -5.20 16.93 8.37
N MET A 169 -5.74 15.81 7.88
CA MET A 169 -6.33 14.77 8.73
C MET A 169 -5.39 14.27 9.82
N ALA A 170 -4.11 14.10 9.50
CA ALA A 170 -3.08 13.70 10.47
C ALA A 170 -2.77 14.77 11.53
N GLY A 171 -3.22 16.01 11.34
CA GLY A 171 -2.94 17.15 12.18
C GLY A 171 -1.56 17.79 11.93
N CYS A 172 -0.99 17.61 10.73
CA CYS A 172 0.26 18.24 10.33
C CYS A 172 0.14 19.78 10.34
N ARG A 173 1.27 20.46 10.56
CA ARG A 173 1.42 21.89 10.23
C ARG A 173 1.82 22.03 8.75
N PRO A 174 1.46 23.12 8.07
CA PRO A 174 1.88 23.37 6.68
C PRO A 174 3.40 23.28 6.48
N GLU A 175 4.19 23.70 7.47
CA GLU A 175 5.66 23.62 7.46
C GLU A 175 6.19 22.17 7.35
N TYR A 176 5.40 21.17 7.75
CA TYR A 176 5.78 19.75 7.66
C TYR A 176 5.49 19.16 6.27
N PHE A 177 4.66 19.83 5.48
CA PHE A 177 4.14 19.32 4.23
C PHE A 177 5.23 18.95 3.20
N PRO A 178 6.33 19.71 3.05
CA PRO A 178 7.44 19.30 2.18
C PRO A 178 8.03 17.93 2.54
N VAL A 179 8.13 17.62 3.84
CA VAL A 179 8.64 16.31 4.31
C VAL A 179 7.62 15.21 4.04
N VAL A 180 6.32 15.50 4.18
CA VAL A 180 5.26 14.54 3.83
C VAL A 180 5.27 14.25 2.33
N LEU A 181 5.42 15.26 1.46
CA LEU A 181 5.53 15.03 0.01
C LEU A 181 6.76 14.20 -0.34
N ALA A 182 7.91 14.51 0.27
CA ALA A 182 9.13 13.74 0.07
C ALA A 182 8.96 12.28 0.53
N SER A 183 8.32 12.02 1.67
CA SER A 183 8.07 10.66 2.14
C SER A 183 7.10 9.89 1.24
N VAL A 184 6.07 10.56 0.70
CA VAL A 184 5.16 9.96 -0.27
C VAL A 184 5.88 9.62 -1.58
N ARG A 185 6.73 10.50 -2.11
CA ARG A 185 7.55 10.20 -3.30
C ARG A 185 8.52 9.04 -3.07
N ALA A 186 9.05 8.91 -1.85
CA ALA A 186 9.95 7.83 -1.47
C ALA A 186 9.22 6.47 -1.45
N VAL A 187 8.03 6.38 -0.85
CA VAL A 187 7.27 5.12 -0.85
C VAL A 187 6.71 4.74 -2.21
N LEU A 188 6.55 5.71 -3.11
CA LEU A 188 6.15 5.47 -4.50
C LEU A 188 7.31 4.96 -5.38
N GLN A 189 8.55 4.96 -4.88
CA GLN A 189 9.66 4.36 -5.62
C GLN A 189 9.46 2.84 -5.74
N PRO A 190 9.75 2.23 -6.90
CA PRO A 190 9.64 0.78 -7.09
C PRO A 190 10.38 -0.02 -6.02
N ASP A 191 11.59 0.42 -5.63
CA ASP A 191 12.44 -0.26 -4.65
C ASP A 191 11.81 -0.37 -3.26
N PHE A 192 10.92 0.55 -2.88
CA PHE A 192 10.20 0.47 -1.61
C PHE A 192 9.14 -0.63 -1.60
N HIS A 193 8.62 -1.03 -2.77
CA HIS A 193 7.61 -2.08 -2.93
C HIS A 193 6.38 -1.87 -2.02
N VAL A 194 5.72 -0.71 -2.15
CA VAL A 194 4.62 -0.30 -1.25
C VAL A 194 3.49 -1.34 -1.17
N GLY A 195 3.13 -2.03 -2.26
CA GLY A 195 2.12 -3.08 -2.24
C GLY A 195 2.46 -4.24 -1.30
N SER A 196 3.73 -4.65 -1.25
CA SER A 196 4.18 -5.71 -0.34
C SER A 196 4.07 -5.29 1.12
N THR A 197 4.42 -4.04 1.44
CA THR A 197 4.32 -3.50 2.81
C THR A 197 2.88 -3.24 3.24
N ALA A 198 2.02 -2.83 2.31
CA ALA A 198 0.61 -2.50 2.58
C ALA A 198 -0.26 -3.76 2.76
N CYS A 199 0.07 -4.85 2.07
CA CYS A 199 -0.69 -6.10 2.10
C CYS A 199 -0.12 -7.15 3.06
N THR A 200 0.86 -6.79 3.90
CA THR A 200 1.39 -7.71 4.92
C THR A 200 0.44 -7.82 6.12
N THR A 201 0.26 -9.03 6.64
CA THR A 201 -0.45 -9.27 7.91
C THR A 201 0.42 -8.95 9.13
N GLY A 202 1.72 -8.71 8.95
CA GLY A 202 2.67 -8.40 10.03
C GLY A 202 2.63 -6.95 10.54
N GLY A 203 1.69 -6.13 10.06
CA GLY A 203 1.51 -4.76 10.56
C GLY A 203 2.69 -3.83 10.33
N ALA A 204 3.42 -3.99 9.22
CA ALA A 204 4.59 -3.15 8.93
C ALA A 204 4.20 -1.66 8.80
N ALA A 205 5.00 -0.80 9.43
CA ALA A 205 4.86 0.66 9.38
C ALA A 205 6.13 1.28 8.78
N PRO A 206 6.02 2.13 7.74
CA PRO A 206 7.17 2.85 7.21
C PRO A 206 7.79 3.78 8.27
N ILE A 207 9.11 3.79 8.33
CA ILE A 207 9.87 4.75 9.14
C ILE A 207 10.36 5.86 8.22
N VAL A 208 10.09 7.12 8.59
CA VAL A 208 10.60 8.30 7.87
C VAL A 208 11.84 8.81 8.59
N ILE A 209 12.99 8.71 7.92
CA ILE A 209 14.26 9.25 8.42
C ILE A 209 14.53 10.57 7.69
N VAL A 210 14.67 11.66 8.45
CA VAL A 210 14.92 12.99 7.90
C VAL A 210 16.31 13.44 8.29
N ASN A 211 17.15 13.71 7.28
CA ASN A 211 18.50 14.21 7.48
C ASN A 211 18.65 15.65 6.98
N GLY A 212 19.47 16.44 7.68
CA GLY A 212 19.82 17.81 7.29
C GLY A 212 19.08 18.90 8.07
N PRO A 213 19.33 20.20 7.74
CA PRO A 213 18.87 21.34 8.53
C PRO A 213 17.35 21.43 8.71
N ILE A 214 16.59 20.85 7.78
CA ILE A 214 15.12 20.82 7.87
C ILE A 214 14.63 20.04 9.10
N ALA A 215 15.34 19.00 9.54
CA ALA A 215 14.97 18.25 10.74
C ALA A 215 14.98 19.15 11.97
N GLY A 216 16.05 19.94 12.16
CA GLY A 216 16.16 20.91 13.24
C GLY A 216 15.13 22.04 13.14
N ARG A 217 14.91 22.60 11.94
CA ARG A 217 13.92 23.67 11.73
C ARG A 217 12.49 23.24 12.05
N LEU A 218 12.14 21.99 11.76
CA LEU A 218 10.80 21.46 11.99
C LEU A 218 10.63 20.83 13.38
N GLY A 219 11.68 20.80 14.20
CA GLY A 219 11.65 20.15 15.51
C GLY A 219 11.45 18.63 15.41
N ILE A 220 11.93 18.01 14.34
CA ILE A 220 11.93 16.56 14.19
C ILE A 220 13.04 16.01 15.10
N SER A 221 12.66 15.15 16.05
CA SER A 221 13.61 14.57 17.00
C SER A 221 14.11 13.22 16.52
N GLY A 222 15.42 13.00 16.65
CA GLY A 222 16.06 11.68 16.54
C GLY A 222 16.60 11.16 17.88
N GLY A 223 16.22 11.78 19.00
CA GLY A 223 16.71 11.42 20.33
C GLY A 223 15.97 10.26 20.99
N THR A 224 16.18 10.09 22.30
CA THR A 224 15.48 9.09 23.11
C THR A 224 13.96 9.25 23.00
N ALA A 225 13.27 8.12 22.82
CA ALA A 225 11.81 8.06 22.68
C ALA A 225 11.24 8.87 21.49
N CYS A 226 12.04 9.11 20.44
CA CYS A 226 11.58 9.85 19.25
C CYS A 226 10.40 9.21 18.48
N PHE A 227 10.12 7.93 18.71
CA PHE A 227 8.95 7.24 18.16
C PHE A 227 7.69 7.37 19.07
N GLY A 228 7.79 8.07 20.20
CA GLY A 228 6.67 8.33 21.10
C GLY A 228 5.73 9.44 20.63
N GLY A 229 4.56 9.53 21.26
CA GLY A 229 3.50 10.50 20.91
C GLY A 229 3.70 11.94 21.38
N ASN A 230 4.86 12.28 21.95
CA ASN A 230 5.12 13.58 22.59
C ASN A 230 5.69 14.65 21.64
N ILE A 231 6.03 14.29 20.40
CA ILE A 231 6.64 15.21 19.43
C ILE A 231 5.75 15.30 18.21
N LYS A 232 5.07 16.44 18.06
CA LYS A 232 4.03 16.63 17.03
C LYS A 232 4.56 16.34 15.62
N ALA A 233 5.74 16.85 15.26
CA ALA A 233 6.32 16.61 13.93
C ALA A 233 6.51 15.10 13.64
N ASN A 234 7.14 14.37 14.57
CA ASN A 234 7.35 12.93 14.47
C ASN A 234 6.02 12.16 14.34
N ALA A 235 5.06 12.47 15.22
CA ALA A 235 3.77 11.79 15.25
C ALA A 235 2.94 12.06 13.99
N THR A 236 2.83 13.32 13.56
CA THR A 236 1.92 13.70 12.47
C THR A 236 2.50 13.38 11.10
N ILE A 237 3.82 13.47 10.88
CA ILE A 237 4.43 13.13 9.57
C ILE A 237 4.27 11.64 9.28
N GLY A 238 4.58 10.77 10.26
CA GLY A 238 4.39 9.33 10.11
C GLY A 238 2.92 8.96 9.91
N ARG A 239 2.02 9.55 10.70
CA ARG A 239 0.57 9.36 10.57
C ARG A 239 0.04 9.83 9.22
N ALA A 240 0.51 10.97 8.70
CA ALA A 240 0.12 11.48 7.39
C ALA A 240 0.48 10.50 6.27
N LEU A 241 1.70 9.95 6.29
CA LEU A 241 2.12 8.93 5.34
C LEU A 241 1.22 7.68 5.43
N ARG A 242 0.91 7.22 6.65
CA ARG A 242 0.01 6.07 6.86
C ARG A 242 -1.40 6.33 6.31
N LEU A 243 -1.97 7.51 6.55
CA LEU A 243 -3.28 7.91 6.02
C LEU A 243 -3.26 7.97 4.49
N VAL A 244 -2.19 8.49 3.88
CA VAL A 244 -2.03 8.49 2.40
C VAL A 244 -2.04 7.06 1.86
N MET A 245 -1.23 6.16 2.43
CA MET A 245 -1.20 4.75 2.02
C MET A 245 -2.57 4.08 2.18
N ARG A 246 -3.26 4.36 3.28
CA ARG A 246 -4.58 3.82 3.58
C ARG A 246 -5.64 4.33 2.61
N ASN A 247 -5.74 5.63 2.42
CA ASN A 247 -6.83 6.27 1.69
C ASN A 247 -6.62 6.28 0.18
N LEU A 248 -5.37 6.33 -0.29
CA LEU A 248 -5.04 6.35 -1.71
C LEU A 248 -4.55 4.98 -2.23
N GLY A 249 -3.88 4.19 -1.40
CA GLY A 249 -3.49 2.81 -1.75
C GLY A 249 -4.56 1.77 -1.45
N GLY A 250 -5.47 2.05 -0.52
CA GLY A 250 -6.48 1.08 -0.07
C GLY A 250 -5.99 0.13 1.01
N ALA A 251 -4.91 0.46 1.71
CA ALA A 251 -4.35 -0.32 2.82
C ALA A 251 -5.23 -0.24 4.09
N LYS A 252 -6.49 -0.65 3.99
CA LYS A 252 -7.49 -0.65 5.07
C LYS A 252 -7.63 -2.08 5.62
N PRO A 253 -7.70 -2.27 6.96
CA PRO A 253 -7.97 -3.58 7.55
C PRO A 253 -9.40 -4.04 7.25
N ASP A 254 -9.60 -5.36 7.23
CA ASP A 254 -10.88 -6.05 7.15
C ASP A 254 -11.42 -6.31 8.56
N GLY A 255 -12.14 -5.33 9.12
CA GLY A 255 -12.73 -5.41 10.46
C GLY A 255 -13.36 -4.11 10.89
#